data_AF-A0A2K8SL14-F1
#
_entry.id   AF-A0A2K8SL14-F1
#
_cell.length_a   1.000
_cell.length_b   1.000
_cell.length_c   1.000
_cell.angle_alpha   90.00
_cell.angle_beta   90.00
_cell.angle_gamma   90.00
#
_symmetry.space_group_name_H-M   'P 1'
#
loop_
_entity.id
_entity.type
_entity.pdbx_description
1 polymer ?
#
loop_
_entity_poly.entity_id
_entity_poly.type
_entity_poly.pdbx_seq_one_letter_code
_entity_poly.pdbx_strand_id
1 'polypeptide(L)'
;MEEIPPKSFPPSKARVQSCSSWRQTESSVTPKAYSKINLGWHFKVQKNGKFRSTPSVDNFKAFRKKVKHIVNNSNYGATTKAEKLAPVVRGWRNYHKFCKMDGSKFSLWHINHRAFKVFNKETKQNRHSCQELIKKAFPKVPYSENKHISVKGTKSPYDGDTAYWSERNSKIYDGETSKALKKQNHRCASCGLKFIDEERVHLHHIDGNHANWKKNNLEAIHESCHDYKHMSKKRKLRTSEAGCGESRTPRFN
;
A
#
# COMPACT_ATOMS: atom_id res chain seq x y z
N MET A 1 59.33 23.55 44.24
CA MET A 1 57.95 23.06 43.98
C MET A 1 57.34 24.05 43.03
N GLU A 2 57.38 23.69 41.74
CA GLU A 2 57.09 24.59 40.62
C GLU A 2 55.81 24.07 39.97
N GLU A 3 54.73 24.84 40.06
CA GLU A 3 53.43 24.48 39.50
C GLU A 3 53.44 24.68 37.99
N ILE A 4 53.17 23.60 37.26
CA ILE A 4 53.09 23.60 35.79
C ILE A 4 51.70 24.13 35.37
N PRO A 5 51.59 25.20 34.57
CA PRO A 5 50.30 25.73 34.12
C PRO A 5 49.63 24.83 33.06
N PRO A 6 48.28 24.83 32.96
CA PRO A 6 47.55 23.99 32.02
C PRO A 6 47.78 24.43 30.56
N LYS A 7 48.17 23.47 29.70
CA LYS A 7 48.35 23.65 28.26
C LYS A 7 47.00 23.92 27.59
N SER A 8 46.86 25.07 26.95
CA SER A 8 45.76 25.36 26.02
C SER A 8 45.97 24.59 24.71
N PHE A 9 45.01 23.74 24.34
CA PHE A 9 44.98 23.08 23.03
C PHE A 9 44.27 23.98 22.02
N PRO A 10 44.86 24.26 20.83
CA PRO A 10 44.18 25.00 19.78
C PRO A 10 43.04 24.15 19.17
N PRO A 11 41.95 24.78 18.69
CA PRO A 11 40.84 24.05 18.10
C PRO A 11 41.30 23.32 16.84
N SER A 12 41.05 22.01 16.80
CA SER A 12 41.32 21.17 15.64
C SER A 12 40.54 21.70 14.44
N LYS A 13 41.25 22.19 13.41
CA LYS A 13 40.66 22.40 12.09
C LYS A 13 40.35 21.03 11.49
N ALA A 14 39.15 20.52 11.76
CA ALA A 14 38.60 19.38 11.04
C ALA A 14 38.39 19.83 9.59
N ARG A 15 39.29 19.38 8.71
CA ARG A 15 39.19 19.54 7.26
C ARG A 15 37.97 18.76 6.79
N VAL A 16 36.88 19.47 6.54
CA VAL A 16 35.68 18.93 5.87
C VAL A 16 36.11 18.49 4.47
N GLN A 17 36.40 17.20 4.28
CA GLN A 17 36.51 16.63 2.95
C GLN A 17 35.11 16.66 2.33
N SER A 18 34.96 17.49 1.30
CA SER A 18 33.73 17.62 0.54
C SER A 18 33.41 16.27 -0.12
N CYS A 19 32.40 15.57 0.38
CA CYS A 19 31.82 14.42 -0.31
C CYS A 19 30.89 14.92 -1.43
N SER A 20 31.48 15.51 -2.47
CA SER A 20 30.80 15.97 -3.68
C SER A 20 30.70 14.83 -4.69
N SER A 21 29.79 13.89 -4.44
CA SER A 21 29.30 12.96 -5.48
C SER A 21 27.91 12.40 -5.12
N TRP A 22 26.98 13.28 -4.78
CA TRP A 22 25.57 13.00 -5.01
C TRP A 22 25.19 13.79 -6.25
N ARG A 23 25.14 13.10 -7.39
CA ARG A 23 24.65 13.63 -8.66
C ARG A 23 23.17 13.92 -8.46
N GLN A 24 22.84 15.13 -7.99
CA GLN A 24 21.48 15.65 -7.98
C GLN A 24 21.02 15.68 -9.44
N THR A 25 20.18 14.74 -9.83
CA THR A 25 19.37 14.90 -11.03
C THR A 25 18.33 15.96 -10.69
N GLU A 26 18.69 17.22 -10.94
CA GLU A 26 17.79 18.37 -10.84
C GLU A 26 16.50 18.06 -11.61
N SER A 27 15.39 17.99 -10.88
CA SER A 27 14.07 18.14 -11.50
C SER A 27 13.99 19.58 -11.99
N SER A 28 14.14 19.81 -13.29
CA SER A 28 14.02 21.13 -13.88
C SER A 28 12.64 21.73 -13.57
N VAL A 29 12.62 22.75 -12.72
CA VAL A 29 11.41 23.51 -12.41
C VAL A 29 11.19 24.50 -13.55
N THR A 30 10.51 24.04 -14.61
CA THR A 30 10.02 24.95 -15.64
C THR A 30 8.83 25.78 -15.10
N PRO A 31 8.64 27.05 -15.52
CA PRO A 31 7.62 27.96 -14.98
C PRO A 31 6.16 27.49 -15.13
N LYS A 32 5.91 26.45 -15.92
CA LYS A 32 4.70 25.62 -15.83
C LYS A 32 5.10 24.37 -15.04
N ALA A 33 4.78 24.32 -13.76
CA ALA A 33 5.17 23.26 -12.83
C ALA A 33 4.74 21.85 -13.32
N TYR A 34 5.61 21.22 -14.10
CA TYR A 34 5.50 19.84 -14.54
C TYR A 34 6.72 19.10 -14.00
N SER A 35 6.67 18.64 -12.75
CA SER A 35 7.70 17.74 -12.24
C SER A 35 7.50 16.36 -12.87
N LYS A 36 8.43 15.93 -13.72
CA LYS A 36 8.51 14.54 -14.21
C LYS A 36 9.14 13.71 -13.09
N ILE A 37 8.31 13.04 -12.29
CA ILE A 37 8.80 12.12 -11.27
C ILE A 37 9.04 10.75 -11.94
N ASN A 38 10.17 10.11 -11.63
CA ASN A 38 10.59 8.79 -12.14
C ASN A 38 9.61 7.62 -11.87
N LEU A 39 8.47 7.90 -11.24
CA LEU A 39 7.38 6.96 -10.96
C LEU A 39 6.37 6.83 -12.12
N GLY A 40 6.58 7.57 -13.23
CA GLY A 40 5.79 7.45 -14.45
C GLY A 40 4.49 8.26 -14.45
N TRP A 41 4.41 9.31 -13.63
CA TRP A 41 3.27 10.24 -13.57
C TRP A 41 3.71 11.68 -13.86
N HIS A 42 2.81 12.44 -14.45
CA HIS A 42 2.88 13.90 -14.52
C HIS A 42 1.94 14.50 -13.51
N PHE A 43 2.47 15.38 -12.67
CA PHE A 43 1.69 16.15 -11.70
C PHE A 43 1.46 17.56 -12.22
N LYS A 44 0.26 18.07 -12.00
CA LYS A 44 -0.09 19.47 -12.27
C LYS A 44 -0.93 20.00 -11.12
N VAL A 45 -0.53 21.13 -10.55
CA VAL A 45 -1.37 21.86 -9.60
C VAL A 45 -2.41 22.66 -10.39
N GLN A 46 -3.69 22.49 -10.03
CA GLN A 46 -4.79 23.23 -10.62
C GLN A 46 -4.96 24.59 -9.94
N LYS A 47 -5.69 25.51 -10.59
CA LYS A 47 -5.98 26.84 -10.03
C LYS A 47 -6.74 26.79 -8.69
N ASN A 48 -7.47 25.70 -8.43
CA ASN A 48 -8.20 25.47 -7.18
C ASN A 48 -7.32 24.93 -6.03
N GLY A 49 -5.99 24.87 -6.20
CA GLY A 49 -5.05 24.34 -5.22
C GLY A 49 -4.97 22.81 -5.13
N LYS A 50 -5.84 22.05 -5.83
CA LYS A 50 -5.76 20.58 -5.89
C LYS A 50 -4.70 20.16 -6.91
N PHE A 51 -3.90 19.15 -6.58
CA PHE A 51 -3.01 18.53 -7.56
C PHE A 51 -3.78 17.55 -8.45
N ARG A 52 -3.23 17.25 -9.63
CA ARG A 52 -3.78 16.28 -10.56
C ARG A 52 -2.64 15.42 -11.08
N SER A 53 -2.79 14.11 -10.97
CA SER A 53 -1.83 13.15 -11.51
C SER A 53 -2.38 12.52 -12.79
N THR A 54 -1.53 12.42 -13.80
CA THR A 54 -1.84 11.74 -15.08
C THR A 54 -0.72 10.78 -15.45
N PRO A 55 -0.99 9.59 -16.00
CA PRO A 55 0.05 8.70 -16.49
C PRO A 55 0.96 9.40 -17.50
N SER A 56 2.27 9.20 -17.39
CA SER A 56 3.22 9.80 -18.33
C SER A 56 3.09 9.21 -19.73
N VAL A 57 3.51 9.99 -20.73
CA VAL A 57 3.54 9.53 -22.12
C VAL A 57 4.43 8.29 -22.26
N ASP A 58 5.57 8.27 -21.59
CA ASP A 58 6.53 7.17 -21.63
C ASP A 58 5.99 5.91 -20.95
N ASN A 59 5.30 6.06 -19.82
CA ASN A 59 4.62 4.95 -19.13
C ASN A 59 3.57 4.31 -20.06
N PHE A 60 2.73 5.13 -20.69
CA PHE A 60 1.73 4.64 -21.63
C PHE A 60 2.35 3.96 -22.86
N LYS A 61 3.47 4.49 -23.39
CA LYS A 61 4.22 3.86 -24.47
C LYS A 61 4.76 2.50 -24.06
N ALA A 62 5.33 2.37 -22.86
CA ALA A 62 5.84 1.11 -22.33
C ALA A 62 4.71 0.07 -22.16
N PHE A 63 3.57 0.48 -21.60
CA PHE A 63 2.37 -0.36 -21.52
C PHE A 63 1.89 -0.82 -22.90
N ARG A 64 1.76 0.12 -23.85
CA ARG A 64 1.35 -0.18 -25.22
C ARG A 64 2.32 -1.14 -25.92
N LYS A 65 3.63 -1.02 -25.67
CA LYS A 65 4.65 -1.93 -26.22
C LYS A 65 4.43 -3.36 -25.73
N LYS A 66 4.16 -3.56 -24.44
CA LYS A 66 3.85 -4.87 -23.85
C LYS A 66 2.59 -5.48 -24.47
N VAL A 67 1.51 -4.70 -24.57
CA VAL A 67 0.25 -5.17 -25.17
C VAL A 67 0.44 -5.51 -26.65
N LYS A 68 1.14 -4.66 -27.42
CA LYS A 68 1.43 -4.91 -28.83
C LYS A 68 2.24 -6.20 -29.02
N HIS A 69 3.22 -6.46 -28.15
CA HIS A 69 4.01 -7.68 -28.21
C HIS A 69 3.15 -8.94 -28.03
N ILE A 70 2.20 -8.93 -27.09
CA ILE A 70 1.29 -10.07 -26.87
C ILE A 70 0.32 -10.23 -28.05
N VAL A 71 -0.29 -9.14 -28.51
CA VAL A 71 -1.29 -9.18 -29.61
C VAL A 71 -0.68 -9.64 -30.93
N ASN A 72 0.55 -9.21 -31.23
CA ASN A 72 1.21 -9.52 -32.50
C ASN A 72 2.01 -10.83 -32.48
N ASN A 73 2.06 -11.55 -31.35
CA ASN A 73 2.78 -12.81 -31.28
C ASN A 73 2.02 -13.90 -32.08
N SER A 74 2.68 -14.46 -33.10
CA SER A 74 2.14 -15.51 -33.97
C SER A 74 1.96 -16.84 -33.26
N ASN A 75 2.72 -17.10 -32.19
CA ASN A 75 2.73 -18.37 -31.48
C ASN A 75 1.54 -18.54 -30.53
N TYR A 76 0.73 -17.49 -30.34
CA TYR A 76 -0.41 -17.52 -29.43
C TYR A 76 -1.73 -17.45 -30.20
N GLY A 77 -2.68 -18.32 -29.85
CA GLY A 77 -4.08 -18.18 -30.28
C GLY A 77 -4.82 -17.08 -29.52
N ALA A 78 -6.03 -16.71 -29.97
CA ALA A 78 -6.82 -15.63 -29.42
C ALA A 78 -7.14 -15.82 -27.94
N THR A 79 -7.46 -17.04 -27.52
CA THR A 79 -7.73 -17.38 -26.12
C THR A 79 -6.51 -17.11 -25.23
N THR A 80 -5.34 -17.66 -25.60
CA THR A 80 -4.09 -17.46 -24.87
C THR A 80 -3.66 -15.99 -24.85
N LYS A 81 -3.85 -15.26 -25.95
CA LYS A 81 -3.61 -13.81 -26.01
C LYS A 81 -4.50 -13.08 -25.01
N ALA A 82 -5.79 -13.42 -24.94
CA ALA A 82 -6.73 -12.80 -24.01
C ALA A 82 -6.33 -13.04 -22.55
N GLU A 83 -5.97 -14.27 -22.20
CA GLU A 83 -5.50 -14.66 -20.86
C GLU A 83 -4.23 -13.91 -20.44
N LYS A 84 -3.27 -13.75 -21.36
CA LYS A 84 -2.03 -13.00 -21.10
C LYS A 84 -2.26 -11.49 -21.03
N LEU A 85 -3.22 -10.95 -21.78
CA LEU A 85 -3.54 -9.51 -21.78
C LEU A 85 -4.26 -9.07 -20.50
N ALA A 86 -5.19 -9.88 -20.00
CA ALA A 86 -6.02 -9.55 -18.84
C ALA A 86 -5.22 -9.04 -17.61
N PRO A 87 -4.19 -9.75 -17.10
CA PRO A 87 -3.43 -9.29 -15.94
C PRO A 87 -2.61 -8.03 -16.24
N VAL A 88 -2.09 -7.87 -17.46
CA VAL A 88 -1.32 -6.67 -17.87
C VAL A 88 -2.21 -5.43 -17.87
N VAL A 89 -3.40 -5.54 -18.48
CA VAL A 89 -4.37 -4.43 -18.52
C VAL A 89 -4.91 -4.12 -17.13
N ARG A 90 -5.29 -5.16 -16.38
CA ARG A 90 -5.79 -5.01 -15.00
C ARG A 90 -4.75 -4.35 -14.09
N GLY A 91 -3.51 -4.84 -14.11
CA GLY A 91 -2.40 -4.29 -13.32
C GLY A 91 -2.12 -2.83 -13.67
N TRP A 92 -2.08 -2.51 -14.96
CA TRP A 92 -1.86 -1.12 -15.40
C TRP A 92 -2.99 -0.18 -14.98
N ARG A 93 -4.26 -0.61 -15.09
CA ARG A 93 -5.41 0.17 -14.60
C ARG A 93 -5.40 0.33 -13.09
N ASN A 94 -5.05 -0.71 -12.33
CA ASN A 94 -4.94 -0.66 -10.88
C ASN A 94 -3.83 0.29 -10.40
N TYR A 95 -2.68 0.27 -11.06
CA TYR A 95 -1.56 1.17 -10.73
C TYR A 95 -1.94 2.65 -10.93
N HIS A 96 -2.72 2.94 -11.97
CA HIS A 96 -3.16 4.30 -12.29
C HIS A 96 -4.59 4.62 -11.79
N LYS A 97 -5.18 3.81 -10.91
CA LYS A 97 -6.59 3.96 -10.49
C LYS A 97 -6.88 5.26 -9.74
N PHE A 98 -5.84 5.93 -9.24
CA PHE A 98 -5.94 7.21 -8.54
C PHE A 98 -5.58 8.41 -9.41
N CYS A 99 -5.17 8.16 -10.65
CA CYS A 99 -4.88 9.20 -11.62
C CYS A 99 -6.15 9.61 -12.35
N LYS A 100 -6.05 10.77 -13.01
CA LYS A 100 -6.99 11.22 -14.02
C LYS A 100 -6.88 10.32 -15.26
N MET A 101 -7.83 9.38 -15.37
CA MET A 101 -7.90 8.36 -16.42
C MET A 101 -9.04 8.64 -17.41
N ASP A 102 -9.52 9.87 -17.47
CA ASP A 102 -10.51 10.30 -18.45
C ASP A 102 -9.88 10.53 -19.84
N GLY A 103 -10.70 10.37 -20.88
CA GLY A 103 -10.30 10.65 -22.25
C GLY A 103 -10.04 9.44 -23.14
N SER A 104 -10.04 9.69 -24.44
CA SER A 104 -9.97 8.69 -25.50
C SER A 104 -8.72 7.82 -25.45
N LYS A 105 -7.60 8.37 -24.93
CA LYS A 105 -6.34 7.64 -24.79
C LYS A 105 -6.43 6.50 -23.78
N PHE A 106 -7.09 6.74 -22.64
CA PHE A 106 -7.16 5.79 -21.52
C PHE A 106 -8.38 4.88 -21.56
N SER A 107 -9.33 5.13 -22.49
CA SER A 107 -10.37 4.15 -22.85
C SER A 107 -9.77 2.86 -23.43
N LEU A 108 -8.56 2.94 -23.99
CA LEU A 108 -7.85 1.86 -24.70
C LEU A 108 -8.59 1.36 -25.95
N TRP A 109 -9.56 2.12 -26.46
CA TRP A 109 -10.41 1.70 -27.57
C TRP A 109 -9.62 1.22 -28.79
N HIS A 110 -8.62 1.98 -29.26
CA HIS A 110 -7.82 1.59 -30.43
C HIS A 110 -7.05 0.28 -30.22
N ILE A 111 -6.56 0.04 -29.00
CA ILE A 111 -5.79 -1.17 -28.68
C ILE A 111 -6.74 -2.37 -28.60
N ASN A 112 -7.88 -2.18 -27.95
CA ASN A 112 -8.96 -3.16 -27.86
C ASN A 112 -9.48 -3.53 -29.26
N HIS A 113 -9.82 -2.54 -30.08
CA HIS A 113 -10.31 -2.76 -31.43
C HIS A 113 -9.28 -3.43 -32.34
N ARG A 114 -7.98 -3.11 -32.17
CA ARG A 114 -6.91 -3.81 -32.89
C ARG A 114 -6.80 -5.28 -32.46
N ALA A 115 -6.88 -5.57 -31.17
CA ALA A 115 -6.88 -6.94 -30.67
C ALA A 115 -8.09 -7.72 -31.19
N PHE A 116 -9.29 -7.10 -31.21
CA PHE A 116 -10.49 -7.69 -31.80
C PHE A 116 -10.28 -8.08 -33.27
N LYS A 117 -9.72 -7.18 -34.09
CA LYS A 117 -9.40 -7.49 -35.49
C LYS A 117 -8.40 -8.63 -35.64
N VAL A 118 -7.45 -8.79 -34.72
CA VAL A 118 -6.50 -9.90 -34.75
C VAL A 118 -7.18 -11.21 -34.36
N PHE A 119 -8.01 -11.21 -33.33
CA PHE A 119 -8.72 -12.41 -32.88
C PHE A 119 -9.73 -12.88 -33.92
N ASN A 120 -10.42 -11.95 -34.60
CA ASN A 120 -11.41 -12.26 -35.64
C ASN A 120 -10.80 -12.74 -36.96
N LYS A 121 -9.46 -12.78 -37.08
CA LYS A 121 -8.78 -13.42 -38.22
C LYS A 121 -8.57 -14.92 -37.99
N GLU A 122 -8.66 -15.40 -36.76
CA GLU A 122 -8.52 -16.82 -36.45
C GLU A 122 -9.80 -17.56 -36.86
N THR A 123 -9.67 -18.58 -37.70
CA THR A 123 -10.80 -19.34 -38.25
C THR A 123 -11.65 -20.04 -37.18
N LYS A 124 -11.05 -20.35 -36.03
CA LYS A 124 -11.72 -21.00 -34.89
C LYS A 124 -12.62 -20.04 -34.10
N GLN A 125 -12.58 -18.74 -34.39
CA GLN A 125 -13.31 -17.73 -33.63
C GLN A 125 -14.41 -17.11 -34.47
N ASN A 126 -15.56 -16.84 -33.84
CA ASN A 126 -16.64 -16.07 -34.44
C ASN A 126 -16.70 -14.67 -33.83
N ARG A 127 -17.54 -13.80 -34.39
CA ARG A 127 -17.67 -12.41 -33.92
C ARG A 127 -18.02 -12.32 -32.43
N HIS A 128 -18.93 -13.18 -31.96
CA HIS A 128 -19.39 -13.20 -30.58
C HIS A 128 -18.31 -13.70 -29.61
N SER A 129 -17.60 -14.78 -29.97
CA SER A 129 -16.50 -15.33 -29.17
C SER A 129 -15.36 -14.33 -29.04
N CYS A 130 -15.05 -13.60 -30.12
CA CYS A 130 -14.07 -12.53 -30.10
C CYS A 130 -14.47 -11.39 -29.15
N GLN A 131 -15.75 -10.99 -29.13
CA GLN A 131 -16.24 -9.97 -28.19
C GLN A 131 -16.07 -10.42 -26.74
N GLU A 132 -16.39 -11.67 -26.42
CA GLU A 132 -16.20 -12.23 -25.08
C GLU A 132 -14.73 -12.31 -24.67
N LEU A 133 -13.86 -12.76 -25.57
CA LEU A 133 -12.40 -12.78 -25.33
C LEU A 133 -11.86 -11.37 -25.08
N ILE A 134 -12.35 -10.37 -25.81
CA ILE A 134 -11.92 -8.98 -25.66
C ILE A 134 -12.42 -8.37 -24.35
N LYS A 135 -13.65 -8.66 -23.93
CA LYS A 135 -14.17 -8.26 -22.61
C LYS A 135 -13.30 -8.85 -21.49
N LYS A 136 -12.87 -10.11 -21.62
CA LYS A 136 -11.93 -10.76 -20.69
C LYS A 136 -10.54 -10.13 -20.71
N ALA A 137 -10.00 -9.86 -21.89
CA ALA A 137 -8.66 -9.30 -22.09
C ALA A 137 -8.52 -7.84 -21.60
N PHE A 138 -9.58 -7.04 -21.71
CA PHE A 138 -9.60 -5.62 -21.34
C PHE A 138 -10.64 -5.36 -20.24
N PRO A 139 -10.43 -5.85 -19.02
CA PRO A 139 -11.37 -5.66 -17.93
C PRO A 139 -11.52 -4.17 -17.60
N LYS A 140 -12.75 -3.75 -17.32
CA LYS A 140 -13.03 -2.44 -16.73
C LYS A 140 -12.62 -2.49 -15.25
N VAL A 141 -11.92 -1.46 -14.80
CA VAL A 141 -11.52 -1.27 -13.41
C VAL A 141 -11.98 0.12 -13.00
N PRO A 142 -12.75 0.27 -11.92
CA PRO A 142 -13.15 1.59 -11.45
C PRO A 142 -11.93 2.40 -11.03
N TYR A 143 -11.97 3.71 -11.29
CA TYR A 143 -10.91 4.64 -10.89
C TYR A 143 -11.54 5.83 -10.17
N SER A 144 -10.74 6.48 -9.32
CA SER A 144 -11.17 7.64 -8.52
C SER A 144 -10.00 8.60 -8.38
N GLU A 145 -10.10 9.78 -8.96
CA GLU A 145 -9.03 10.78 -8.91
C GLU A 145 -8.76 11.23 -7.48
N ASN A 146 -7.48 11.27 -7.08
CA ASN A 146 -7.03 11.81 -5.79
C ASN A 146 -7.77 11.26 -4.56
N LYS A 147 -8.10 9.97 -4.52
CA LYS A 147 -8.75 9.34 -3.35
C LYS A 147 -7.95 9.51 -2.06
N HIS A 148 -6.62 9.60 -2.17
CA HIS A 148 -5.76 9.81 -1.01
C HIS A 148 -5.82 11.26 -0.54
N ILE A 149 -6.13 11.42 0.75
CA ILE A 149 -6.19 12.72 1.42
C ILE A 149 -4.75 13.21 1.64
N SER A 150 -4.40 14.41 1.19
CA SER A 150 -3.08 15.00 1.45
C SER A 150 -2.84 15.28 2.94
N VAL A 151 -1.58 15.26 3.37
CA VAL A 151 -1.19 15.74 4.71
C VAL A 151 -1.49 17.25 4.78
N LYS A 152 -1.92 17.75 5.95
CA LYS A 152 -2.11 19.19 6.16
C LYS A 152 -0.73 19.87 6.11
N GLY A 153 -0.61 21.00 5.39
CA GLY A 153 0.68 21.53 4.93
C GLY A 153 1.79 21.65 5.99
N THR A 154 1.48 22.15 7.19
CA THR A 154 2.46 22.35 8.27
C THR A 154 2.63 21.14 9.19
N LYS A 155 1.95 20.02 8.93
CA LYS A 155 2.00 18.82 9.77
C LYS A 155 3.22 17.97 9.43
N SER A 156 3.98 17.64 10.45
CA SER A 156 5.12 16.71 10.40
C SER A 156 4.81 15.50 11.26
N PRO A 157 5.17 14.26 10.89
CA PRO A 157 5.01 13.09 11.76
C PRO A 157 5.63 13.27 13.15
N TYR A 158 6.60 14.19 13.26
CA TYR A 158 7.34 14.50 14.49
C TYR A 158 6.86 15.79 15.17
N ASP A 159 5.72 16.37 14.76
CA ASP A 159 5.18 17.61 15.36
C ASP A 159 4.45 17.41 16.70
N GLY A 160 4.38 16.17 17.18
CA GLY A 160 3.69 15.83 18.43
C GLY A 160 2.16 15.83 18.34
N ASP A 161 1.55 16.08 17.16
CA ASP A 161 0.09 16.04 17.00
C ASP A 161 -0.42 14.60 16.85
N THR A 162 -0.37 13.89 17.97
CA THR A 162 -0.83 12.50 18.13
C THR A 162 -2.30 12.31 17.73
N ALA A 163 -3.15 13.33 17.87
CA ALA A 163 -4.55 13.26 17.49
C ALA A 163 -4.73 13.24 15.97
N TYR A 164 -4.08 14.18 15.28
CA TYR A 164 -4.12 14.26 13.82
C TYR A 164 -3.57 12.99 13.17
N TRP A 165 -2.39 12.53 13.61
CA TRP A 165 -1.73 11.37 13.02
C TRP A 165 -2.51 10.08 13.26
N SER A 166 -3.10 9.91 14.45
CA SER A 166 -3.90 8.72 14.75
C SER A 166 -5.20 8.64 13.95
N GLU A 167 -5.93 9.75 13.82
CA GLU A 167 -7.14 9.80 13.00
C GLU A 167 -6.80 9.59 11.51
N ARG A 168 -5.67 10.15 11.06
CA ARG A 168 -5.20 10.00 9.68
C ARG A 168 -4.78 8.58 9.35
N ASN A 169 -3.96 7.95 10.18
CA ASN A 169 -3.50 6.57 9.97
C ASN A 169 -4.68 5.61 9.98
N SER A 170 -5.70 5.89 10.79
CA SER A 170 -6.94 5.12 10.81
C SER A 170 -7.74 5.14 9.49
N LYS A 171 -7.58 6.19 8.65
CA LYS A 171 -8.23 6.29 7.34
C LYS A 171 -7.59 5.40 6.27
N ILE A 172 -6.43 4.81 6.56
CA ILE A 172 -5.76 3.83 5.67
C ILE A 172 -6.54 2.51 5.69
N TYR A 173 -7.16 2.18 6.81
CA TYR A 173 -7.97 0.98 6.99
C TYR A 173 -9.40 1.19 6.45
N ASP A 174 -9.93 0.17 5.77
CA ASP A 174 -11.31 0.08 5.33
C ASP A 174 -12.07 -1.03 6.08
N GLY A 175 -13.33 -1.27 5.69
CA GLY A 175 -14.14 -2.37 6.24
C GLY A 175 -14.42 -2.29 7.75
N GLU A 176 -14.38 -3.44 8.42
CA GLU A 176 -14.67 -3.57 9.85
C GLU A 176 -13.58 -2.92 10.72
N THR A 177 -12.31 -2.98 10.31
CA THR A 177 -11.20 -2.33 11.02
C THR A 177 -11.41 -0.82 11.13
N SER A 178 -11.82 -0.17 10.04
CA SER A 178 -12.16 1.27 10.04
C SER A 178 -13.29 1.60 11.01
N LYS A 179 -14.30 0.73 11.11
CA LYS A 179 -15.45 0.92 12.02
C LYS A 179 -15.02 0.76 13.47
N ALA A 180 -14.21 -0.26 13.79
CA ALA A 180 -13.67 -0.48 15.13
C ALA A 180 -12.78 0.69 15.58
N LEU A 181 -11.90 1.16 14.69
CA LEU A 181 -11.04 2.33 14.95
C LEU A 181 -11.84 3.58 15.30
N LYS A 182 -12.89 3.90 14.55
CA LYS A 182 -13.77 5.04 14.84
C LYS A 182 -14.52 4.87 16.15
N LYS A 183 -15.06 3.67 16.41
CA LYS A 183 -15.76 3.34 17.66
C LYS A 183 -14.86 3.53 18.89
N GLN A 184 -13.58 3.17 18.77
CA GLN A 184 -12.60 3.26 19.85
C GLN A 184 -11.88 4.62 19.92
N ASN A 185 -12.33 5.63 19.18
CA ASN A 185 -11.68 6.93 19.09
C ASN A 185 -10.17 6.83 18.79
N HIS A 186 -9.83 5.90 17.88
CA HIS A 186 -8.47 5.65 17.41
C HIS A 186 -7.48 5.20 18.50
N ARG A 187 -7.99 4.53 19.54
CA ARG A 187 -7.19 3.96 20.63
C ARG A 187 -7.22 2.43 20.60
N CYS A 188 -6.09 1.82 20.92
CA CYS A 188 -5.98 0.37 21.09
C CYS A 188 -6.82 -0.08 22.30
N ALA A 189 -7.67 -1.09 22.11
CA ALA A 189 -8.49 -1.64 23.20
C ALA A 189 -7.66 -2.35 24.28
N SER A 190 -6.41 -2.76 23.98
CA SER A 190 -5.56 -3.47 24.94
C SER A 190 -4.69 -2.56 25.80
N CYS A 191 -4.07 -1.52 25.21
CA CYS A 191 -3.12 -0.64 25.93
C CYS A 191 -3.62 0.80 26.07
N GLY A 192 -4.73 1.18 25.45
CA GLY A 192 -5.30 2.55 25.51
C GLY A 192 -4.54 3.62 24.72
N LEU A 193 -3.36 3.28 24.18
CA LEU A 193 -2.55 4.17 23.34
C LEU A 193 -3.18 4.35 21.96
N LYS A 194 -2.88 5.49 21.34
CA LYS A 194 -3.35 5.83 19.99
C LYS A 194 -2.50 5.15 18.92
N PHE A 195 -3.12 4.83 17.79
CA PHE A 195 -2.44 4.25 16.63
C PHE A 195 -1.67 5.33 15.86
N ILE A 196 -0.44 5.65 16.26
CA ILE A 196 0.37 6.73 15.65
C ILE A 196 1.60 6.16 14.96
N ASP A 197 2.15 5.09 15.52
CA ASP A 197 3.38 4.47 15.03
C ASP A 197 3.13 3.69 13.72
N GLU A 198 4.21 3.28 13.06
CA GLU A 198 4.18 2.44 11.86
C GLU A 198 3.66 1.01 12.12
N GLU A 199 3.26 0.72 13.36
CA GLU A 199 2.69 -0.54 13.77
C GLU A 199 1.32 -0.80 13.11
N ARG A 200 1.12 -2.04 12.68
CA ARG A 200 -0.13 -2.45 12.04
C ARG A 200 -1.25 -2.58 13.07
N VAL A 201 -2.46 -2.28 12.62
CA VAL A 201 -3.68 -2.49 13.39
C VAL A 201 -4.26 -3.86 13.05
N HIS A 202 -4.40 -4.70 14.06
CA HIS A 202 -5.08 -5.99 13.96
C HIS A 202 -6.50 -5.90 14.52
N LEU A 203 -7.40 -6.69 13.93
CA LEU A 203 -8.77 -6.83 14.38
C LEU A 203 -8.89 -8.07 15.27
N HIS A 204 -9.33 -7.87 16.51
CA HIS A 204 -9.43 -8.90 17.53
C HIS A 204 -10.89 -9.23 17.83
N HIS A 205 -11.19 -10.52 18.00
CA HIS A 205 -12.50 -10.99 18.45
C HIS A 205 -12.51 -11.10 19.98
N ILE A 206 -13.37 -10.35 20.66
CA ILE A 206 -13.44 -10.31 22.13
C ILE A 206 -13.75 -11.69 22.70
N ASP A 207 -14.71 -12.40 22.09
CA ASP A 207 -15.12 -13.76 22.48
C ASP A 207 -14.13 -14.85 22.06
N GLY A 208 -13.10 -14.53 21.26
CA GLY A 208 -12.17 -15.50 20.68
C GLY A 208 -12.77 -16.38 19.58
N ASN A 209 -14.03 -16.18 19.20
CA ASN A 209 -14.70 -16.89 18.12
C ASN A 209 -14.54 -16.11 16.81
N HIS A 210 -13.63 -16.60 15.96
CA HIS A 210 -13.32 -16.01 14.65
C HIS A 210 -14.47 -16.07 13.63
N ALA A 211 -15.58 -16.76 13.95
CA ALA A 211 -16.79 -16.77 13.13
C ALA A 211 -17.79 -15.65 13.51
N ASN A 212 -17.62 -15.00 14.67
CA ASN A 212 -18.55 -13.98 15.15
C ASN A 212 -18.12 -12.56 14.74
N TRP A 213 -18.48 -12.18 13.52
CA TRP A 213 -18.16 -10.87 12.93
C TRP A 213 -19.12 -9.73 13.34
N LYS A 214 -19.85 -9.88 14.45
CA LYS A 214 -20.69 -8.79 14.97
C LYS A 214 -19.81 -7.61 15.36
N LYS A 215 -20.17 -6.39 14.96
CA LYS A 215 -19.40 -5.15 15.24
C LYS A 215 -19.09 -4.92 16.72
N ASN A 216 -19.91 -5.43 17.62
CA ASN A 216 -19.69 -5.30 19.07
C ASN A 216 -18.66 -6.28 19.62
N ASN A 217 -18.35 -7.34 18.86
CA ASN A 217 -17.36 -8.36 19.19
C ASN A 217 -15.97 -8.08 18.59
N LEU A 218 -15.85 -7.04 17.76
CA LEU A 218 -14.61 -6.70 17.05
C LEU A 218 -13.95 -5.48 17.67
N GLU A 219 -12.66 -5.59 17.97
CA GLU A 219 -11.84 -4.52 18.53
C GLU A 219 -10.53 -4.34 17.75
N ALA A 220 -10.16 -3.09 17.48
CA ALA A 220 -8.86 -2.75 16.92
C ALA A 220 -7.79 -2.73 18.02
N ILE A 221 -6.69 -3.45 17.80
CA ILE A 221 -5.53 -3.46 18.69
C ILE A 221 -4.23 -3.40 17.89
N HIS A 222 -3.15 -2.99 18.54
CA HIS A 222 -1.80 -3.06 17.97
C HIS A 222 -1.41 -4.51 17.67
N GLU A 223 -0.58 -4.71 16.63
CA GLU A 223 0.00 -6.01 16.30
C GLU A 223 0.71 -6.65 17.50
N SER A 224 1.56 -5.90 18.21
CA SER A 224 2.23 -6.33 19.45
C SER A 224 1.26 -6.71 20.58
N CYS A 225 0.20 -5.91 20.75
CA CYS A 225 -0.83 -6.18 21.76
C CYS A 225 -1.62 -7.45 21.42
N HIS A 226 -1.87 -7.70 20.13
CA HIS A 226 -2.52 -8.91 19.65
C HIS A 226 -1.66 -10.13 19.97
N ASP A 227 -0.38 -10.07 19.65
CA ASP A 227 0.57 -11.16 19.93
C ASP A 227 0.66 -11.44 21.43
N TYR A 228 0.76 -10.41 22.26
CA TYR A 228 0.78 -10.55 23.72
C TYR A 228 -0.48 -11.23 24.27
N LYS A 229 -1.67 -10.90 23.75
CA LYS A 229 -2.94 -11.55 24.12
C LYS A 229 -2.98 -13.04 23.75
N HIS A 230 -2.38 -13.44 22.63
CA HIS A 230 -2.35 -14.84 22.21
C HIS A 230 -1.21 -15.65 22.84
N MET A 231 -0.09 -15.00 23.18
CA MET A 231 1.01 -15.62 23.93
C MET A 231 0.62 -15.91 25.38
N SER A 232 -0.10 -15.00 26.04
CA SER A 232 -0.53 -15.17 27.44
C SER A 232 -1.57 -16.29 27.62
N LYS A 233 -2.42 -16.58 26.63
CA LYS A 233 -3.36 -17.73 26.66
C LYS A 233 -2.66 -19.09 26.62
N LYS A 234 -1.54 -19.23 25.89
CA LYS A 234 -0.77 -20.49 25.83
C LYS A 234 -0.14 -20.89 27.17
N ARG A 235 0.20 -19.91 28.03
CA ARG A 235 0.76 -20.18 29.36
C ARG A 235 -0.27 -20.71 30.35
N LYS A 236 -1.52 -20.24 30.30
CA LYS A 236 -2.58 -20.70 31.22
C LYS A 236 -2.99 -22.17 31.01
N LEU A 237 -2.98 -22.65 29.76
CA LEU A 237 -3.29 -24.04 29.43
C LEU A 237 -2.22 -25.04 29.92
N ARG A 238 -0.97 -24.60 30.10
CA ARG A 238 0.10 -25.45 30.63
C ARG A 238 0.10 -25.58 32.15
N THR A 239 -0.49 -24.62 32.87
CA THR A 239 -0.52 -24.63 34.34
C THR A 239 -1.71 -25.37 34.93
N SER A 240 -2.74 -25.68 34.15
CA SER A 240 -3.91 -26.45 34.61
C SER A 240 -3.71 -27.98 34.57
N GLU A 241 -2.60 -28.48 34.01
CA GLU A 241 -2.28 -29.92 33.95
C GLU A 241 -1.29 -30.37 35.05
N ALA A 242 -0.83 -29.46 35.91
CA ALA A 242 0.02 -29.78 37.06
C ALA A 242 -0.84 -30.03 38.33
N GLY A 243 -1.81 -30.93 38.23
CA GLY A 243 -2.48 -31.54 39.39
C GLY A 243 -1.75 -32.81 39.77
N CYS A 244 -0.65 -32.72 40.53
CA CYS A 244 0.02 -33.89 41.09
C CYS A 244 -0.80 -34.40 42.28
N GLY A 245 -1.73 -35.32 42.02
CA GLY A 245 -2.30 -36.18 43.05
C GLY A 245 -1.45 -37.44 43.17
N GLU A 246 -0.72 -37.60 44.26
CA GLU A 246 -0.30 -38.92 44.71
C GLU A 246 -0.34 -39.00 46.23
N SER A 247 -1.42 -39.60 46.73
CA SER A 247 -1.54 -40.16 48.06
C SER A 247 -0.60 -41.35 48.20
N ARG A 248 0.32 -41.31 49.16
CA ARG A 248 0.92 -42.53 49.72
C ARG A 248 0.91 -42.44 51.24
N THR A 249 0.09 -43.28 51.84
CA THR A 249 0.02 -43.57 53.27
C THR A 249 1.34 -44.20 53.74
N PRO A 250 1.88 -43.85 54.92
CA PRO A 250 3.03 -44.53 55.48
C PRO A 250 2.58 -45.88 56.06
N ARG A 251 3.31 -46.94 55.68
CA ARG A 251 3.19 -48.27 56.26
C ARG A 251 4.07 -48.30 57.51
N PHE A 252 3.48 -48.70 58.64
CA PHE A 252 4.12 -48.88 59.93
C PHE A 252 5.31 -49.86 59.87
N ASN A 253 6.36 -49.53 60.63
CA ASN A 253 7.01 -50.42 61.60
C ASN A 253 7.51 -49.57 62.76
#